data_AF-A0AAE9B3S1-F1
#
_entry.id   AF-A0AAE9B3S1-F1
#
_cell.length_a   1.000
_cell.length_b   1.000
_cell.length_c   1.000
_cell.angle_alpha   90.00
_cell.angle_beta   90.00
_cell.angle_gamma   90.00
#
_symmetry.space_group_name_H-M   'P 1'
#
loop_
_entity.id
_entity.type
_entity.pdbx_description
1 polymer ?
#
loop_
_entity_poly.entity_id
_entity_poly.type
_entity_poly.pdbx_seq_one_letter_code
_entity_poly.pdbx_strand_id
1 'polypeptide(L)'
;MSPSEPGADTQRQGDAERSHSPRGLIIFLNGTSSSGKSSATALHNTRRGYHRAVAGMAAAGNNVVVNHVLSEEWRLRDCLELFVPQDVVFVGVHCPGAELERRERQRGDRPVGLAARQLRVAHAHGIYDVGCDTSRADALECALNICALNIKEFLPRRPQPTAFQRLLDKRCR
;
A
#
# COMPACT_ATOMS: atom_id res chain seq x y z
N MET A 1 -46.01 -6.22 63.17
CA MET A 1 -44.70 -6.58 63.73
C MET A 1 -43.96 -7.36 62.65
N SER A 2 -43.00 -6.69 62.01
CA SER A 2 -42.11 -7.16 60.92
C SER A 2 -41.06 -8.17 61.45
N PRO A 3 -40.16 -8.81 60.65
CA PRO A 3 -39.35 -8.27 59.54
C PRO A 3 -39.38 -9.14 58.24
N SER A 4 -39.48 -8.59 57.02
CA SER A 4 -38.43 -8.01 56.15
C SER A 4 -37.27 -8.96 55.78
N GLU A 5 -37.29 -9.45 54.54
CA GLU A 5 -36.11 -9.99 53.84
C GLU A 5 -35.71 -9.05 52.67
N PRO A 6 -34.41 -9.02 52.30
CA PRO A 6 -33.75 -7.86 51.74
C PRO A 6 -33.75 -7.83 50.21
N GLY A 7 -33.64 -6.61 49.68
CA GLY A 7 -33.44 -6.37 48.25
C GLY A 7 -32.08 -6.87 47.75
N ALA A 8 -32.07 -7.36 46.51
CA ALA A 8 -30.92 -7.43 45.62
C ALA A 8 -31.29 -6.58 44.39
N ASP A 9 -30.85 -5.33 44.35
CA ASP A 9 -29.55 -4.90 43.82
C ASP A 9 -29.55 -4.85 42.27
N THR A 10 -29.93 -3.67 41.77
CA THR A 10 -29.16 -2.84 40.85
C THR A 10 -28.24 -3.55 39.85
N GLN A 11 -28.54 -3.33 38.56
CA GLN A 11 -27.59 -3.12 37.46
C GLN A 11 -26.52 -4.20 37.19
N ARG A 12 -26.83 -5.10 36.25
CA ARG A 12 -25.87 -5.62 35.24
C ARG A 12 -26.70 -5.85 33.96
N GLN A 13 -26.30 -5.46 32.76
CA GLN A 13 -24.99 -5.14 32.25
C GLN A 13 -25.21 -4.29 30.99
N GLY A 14 -24.33 -3.32 30.78
CA GLY A 14 -24.49 -2.28 29.77
C GLY A 14 -24.80 -2.84 28.39
N ASP A 15 -25.89 -2.36 27.81
CA ASP A 15 -25.98 -2.24 26.36
C ASP A 15 -24.70 -1.56 25.91
N ALA A 16 -23.90 -2.35 25.20
CA ALA A 16 -22.59 -2.01 24.70
C ALA A 16 -22.57 -0.54 24.26
N GLU A 17 -21.70 0.23 24.90
CA GLU A 17 -21.11 1.41 24.29
C GLU A 17 -20.59 0.93 22.94
N ARG A 18 -21.43 1.07 21.90
CA ARG A 18 -21.00 1.02 20.52
C ARG A 18 -20.01 2.15 20.45
N SER A 19 -18.73 1.83 20.59
CA SER A 19 -17.65 2.75 20.26
C SER A 19 -17.92 3.14 18.82
N HIS A 20 -18.56 4.29 18.63
CA HIS A 20 -18.85 4.81 17.31
C HIS A 20 -17.50 5.29 16.81
N SER A 21 -16.71 4.36 16.28
CA SER A 21 -15.57 4.69 15.46
C SER A 21 -16.11 5.67 14.43
N PRO A 22 -15.62 6.91 14.39
CA PRO A 22 -16.24 7.96 13.60
C PRO A 22 -16.37 7.46 12.16
N ARG A 23 -17.62 7.32 11.69
CA ARG A 23 -17.88 6.87 10.32
C ARG A 23 -17.30 7.93 9.38
N GLY A 24 -16.56 7.49 8.36
CA GLY A 24 -16.01 8.40 7.37
C GLY A 24 -17.12 9.18 6.65
N LEU A 25 -16.86 10.46 6.38
CA LEU A 25 -17.73 11.30 5.56
C LEU A 25 -17.33 11.16 4.08
N ILE A 26 -18.31 10.87 3.22
CA ILE A 26 -18.11 10.84 1.77
C ILE A 26 -18.55 12.18 1.20
N ILE A 27 -17.61 12.94 0.63
CA ILE A 27 -17.90 14.18 -0.10
C ILE A 27 -17.59 13.94 -1.58
N PHE A 28 -18.60 14.08 -2.43
CA PHE A 28 -18.48 13.85 -3.87
C PHE A 28 -18.28 15.18 -4.62
N LEU A 29 -17.08 15.39 -5.18
CA LEU A 29 -16.74 16.59 -5.94
C LEU A 29 -16.73 16.28 -7.44
N ASN A 30 -17.65 16.87 -8.22
CA ASN A 30 -17.74 16.69 -9.68
C ASN A 30 -17.23 17.91 -10.45
N GLY A 31 -16.68 17.70 -11.66
CA GLY A 31 -16.19 18.72 -12.59
C GLY A 31 -14.84 18.35 -13.25
N THR A 32 -14.27 19.26 -14.04
CA THR A 32 -13.06 19.00 -14.86
C THR A 32 -11.76 18.83 -14.05
N SER A 33 -10.76 18.13 -14.61
CA SER A 33 -9.49 17.77 -13.95
C SER A 33 -8.64 18.97 -13.46
N SER A 34 -8.91 20.19 -13.94
CA SER A 34 -8.14 21.40 -13.63
C SER A 34 -8.86 22.40 -12.73
N SER A 35 -10.06 22.10 -12.22
CA SER A 35 -10.81 23.06 -11.39
C SER A 35 -10.38 23.10 -9.91
N GLY A 36 -9.24 22.49 -9.55
CA GLY A 36 -8.67 22.57 -8.19
C GLY A 36 -9.41 21.83 -7.08
N LYS A 37 -10.13 20.73 -7.41
CA LYS A 37 -10.99 19.99 -6.45
C LYS A 37 -10.25 19.30 -5.31
N SER A 38 -8.97 19.02 -5.49
CA SER A 38 -8.21 18.19 -4.55
C SER A 38 -7.11 19.02 -3.91
N SER A 39 -7.18 19.18 -2.59
CA SER A 39 -6.07 19.72 -1.80
C SER A 39 -4.98 18.67 -1.58
N ALA A 40 -3.78 19.12 -1.20
CA ALA A 40 -2.68 18.21 -0.85
C ALA A 40 -3.07 17.25 0.29
N THR A 41 -3.80 17.74 1.29
CA THR A 41 -4.33 16.94 2.41
C THR A 41 -5.33 15.91 1.93
N ALA A 42 -6.27 16.28 1.06
CA ALA A 42 -7.23 15.34 0.48
C ALA A 42 -6.48 14.22 -0.27
N LEU A 43 -5.49 14.58 -1.08
CA LEU A 43 -4.69 13.62 -1.84
C LEU A 43 -3.86 12.68 -0.94
N HIS A 44 -3.30 13.19 0.17
CA HIS A 44 -2.64 12.38 1.18
C HIS A 44 -3.61 11.37 1.82
N ASN A 45 -4.80 11.84 2.24
CA ASN A 45 -5.82 10.99 2.85
C ASN A 45 -6.37 9.94 1.87
N THR A 46 -6.58 10.31 0.60
CA THR A 46 -7.01 9.36 -0.44
C THR A 46 -5.98 8.25 -0.62
N ARG A 47 -4.68 8.56 -0.59
CA ARG A 47 -3.62 7.54 -0.70
C ARG A 47 -3.55 6.64 0.53
N ARG A 48 -3.71 7.18 1.73
CA ARG A 48 -3.88 6.37 2.95
C ARG A 48 -5.13 5.49 2.90
N GLY A 49 -6.21 5.99 2.30
CA GLY A 49 -7.43 5.25 2.01
C GLY A 49 -7.19 4.12 1.00
N TYR A 50 -6.38 4.35 -0.03
CA TYR A 50 -5.98 3.32 -0.99
C TYR A 50 -5.26 2.15 -0.31
N HIS A 51 -4.30 2.41 0.57
CA HIS A 51 -3.65 1.34 1.34
C HIS A 51 -4.64 0.55 2.20
N ARG A 52 -5.58 1.24 2.87
CA ARG A 52 -6.65 0.60 3.66
C ARG A 52 -7.61 -0.23 2.81
N ALA A 53 -7.94 0.23 1.61
CA ALA A 53 -8.75 -0.54 0.67
C ALA A 53 -8.02 -1.82 0.25
N VAL A 54 -6.71 -1.73 -0.05
CA VAL A 54 -5.87 -2.90 -0.33
C VAL A 54 -5.85 -3.88 0.84
N ALA A 55 -5.60 -3.38 2.06
CA ALA A 55 -5.60 -4.20 3.27
C ALA A 55 -6.95 -4.89 3.49
N GLY A 56 -8.06 -4.15 3.31
CA GLY A 56 -9.40 -4.70 3.42
C GLY A 56 -9.71 -5.77 2.37
N MET A 57 -9.28 -5.57 1.12
CA MET A 57 -9.42 -6.58 0.07
C MET A 57 -8.62 -7.85 0.39
N ALA A 58 -7.38 -7.72 0.87
CA ALA A 58 -6.55 -8.85 1.27
C ALA A 58 -7.15 -9.59 2.49
N ALA A 59 -7.61 -8.87 3.50
CA ALA A 59 -8.27 -9.43 4.68
C ALA A 59 -9.58 -10.16 4.34
N ALA A 60 -10.25 -9.77 3.25
CA ALA A 60 -11.40 -10.49 2.71
C ALA A 60 -11.04 -11.75 1.90
N GLY A 61 -9.76 -12.14 1.83
CA GLY A 61 -9.28 -13.35 1.15
C GLY A 61 -8.92 -13.16 -0.32
N ASN A 62 -8.86 -11.92 -0.83
CA ASN A 62 -8.48 -11.67 -2.22
C ASN A 62 -6.96 -11.65 -2.39
N ASN A 63 -6.46 -12.24 -3.47
CA ASN A 63 -5.09 -12.02 -3.93
C ASN A 63 -5.01 -10.67 -4.66
N VAL A 64 -4.34 -9.68 -4.07
CA VAL A 64 -4.30 -8.30 -4.59
C VAL A 64 -2.91 -7.98 -5.15
N VAL A 65 -2.86 -7.61 -6.44
CA VAL A 65 -1.65 -7.04 -7.05
C VAL A 65 -1.73 -5.51 -6.99
N VAL A 66 -0.75 -4.90 -6.33
CA VAL A 66 -0.72 -3.45 -6.09
C VAL A 66 0.41 -2.83 -6.92
N ASN A 67 0.06 -2.04 -7.94
CA ASN A 67 1.04 -1.23 -8.66
C ASN A 67 1.22 0.11 -7.92
N HIS A 68 2.33 0.24 -7.20
CA HIS A 68 2.57 1.39 -6.32
C HIS A 68 3.93 2.04 -6.57
N VAL A 69 3.95 3.37 -6.70
CA VAL A 69 5.19 4.15 -6.60
C VAL A 69 5.32 4.71 -5.18
N LEU A 70 6.36 4.29 -4.47
CA LEU A 70 6.69 4.76 -3.11
C LEU A 70 7.50 6.06 -3.17
N SER A 71 6.86 7.14 -3.64
CA SER A 71 7.54 8.43 -3.91
C SER A 71 7.74 9.32 -2.67
N GLU A 72 7.22 8.92 -1.51
CA GLU A 72 7.41 9.61 -0.24
C GLU A 72 7.58 8.57 0.86
N GLU A 73 8.45 8.86 1.82
CA GLU A 73 8.80 7.92 2.89
C GLU A 73 7.58 7.43 3.69
N TRP A 74 6.63 8.33 3.98
CA TRP A 74 5.41 8.01 4.72
C TRP A 74 4.58 6.92 4.04
N ARG A 75 4.65 6.75 2.72
CA ARG A 75 3.86 5.73 2.01
C ARG A 75 4.31 4.33 2.37
N LEU A 76 5.63 4.10 2.36
CA LEU A 76 6.18 2.83 2.79
C LEU A 76 5.95 2.62 4.29
N ARG A 77 6.02 3.67 5.12
CA ARG A 77 5.67 3.57 6.54
C ARG A 77 4.22 3.11 6.76
N ASP A 78 3.25 3.77 6.13
CA ASP A 78 1.82 3.42 6.28
C ASP A 78 1.55 1.99 5.78
N CYS A 79 2.21 1.52 4.71
CA CYS A 79 2.10 0.12 4.28
C CYS A 79 2.69 -0.88 5.27
N LEU A 80 3.88 -0.60 5.84
CA LEU A 80 4.54 -1.49 6.79
C LEU A 80 3.80 -1.59 8.13
N GLU A 81 3.13 -0.53 8.54
CA GLU A 81 2.28 -0.52 9.75
C GLU A 81 0.93 -1.23 9.52
N LEU A 82 0.44 -1.23 8.28
CA LEU A 82 -0.91 -1.70 7.96
C LEU A 82 -0.97 -3.16 7.51
N PHE A 83 -0.03 -3.60 6.67
CA PHE A 83 -0.07 -4.95 6.08
C PHE A 83 0.58 -5.97 7.00
N VAL A 84 0.00 -7.18 7.05
CA VAL A 84 0.60 -8.33 7.73
C VAL A 84 1.91 -8.69 6.99
N PRO A 85 3.10 -8.54 7.60
CA PRO A 85 4.37 -8.65 6.90
C PRO A 85 4.62 -9.98 6.18
N GLN A 86 4.02 -11.06 6.68
CA GLN A 86 4.14 -12.41 6.16
C GLN A 86 3.30 -12.64 4.89
N ASP A 87 2.24 -11.84 4.71
CA ASP A 87 1.31 -11.96 3.58
C ASP A 87 1.74 -11.10 2.37
N VAL A 88 2.80 -10.30 2.53
CA VAL A 88 3.32 -9.42 1.47
C VAL A 88 4.50 -10.07 0.77
N VAL A 89 4.42 -10.17 -0.56
CA VAL A 89 5.57 -10.39 -1.43
C VAL A 89 5.94 -9.06 -2.06
N PHE A 90 7.07 -8.49 -1.62
CA PHE A 90 7.47 -7.17 -2.07
C PHE A 90 8.38 -7.24 -3.30
N VAL A 91 7.86 -6.82 -4.46
CA VAL A 91 8.57 -6.91 -5.75
C VAL A 91 9.15 -5.55 -6.14
N GLY A 92 10.46 -5.52 -6.43
CA GLY A 92 11.15 -4.34 -6.95
C GLY A 92 11.26 -4.39 -8.46
N VAL A 93 10.56 -3.51 -9.17
CA VAL A 93 10.65 -3.40 -10.64
C VAL A 93 11.59 -2.25 -11.01
N HIS A 94 12.76 -2.59 -11.53
CA HIS A 94 13.84 -1.68 -11.86
C HIS A 94 13.89 -1.42 -13.38
N CYS A 95 14.30 -0.20 -13.72
CA CYS A 95 14.57 0.21 -15.08
C CYS A 95 15.58 1.38 -15.05
N PRO A 96 16.63 1.38 -15.91
CA PRO A 96 17.58 2.48 -16.00
C PRO A 96 16.89 3.81 -16.31
N GLY A 97 17.39 4.90 -15.70
CA GLY A 97 16.81 6.24 -15.87
C GLY A 97 16.68 6.67 -17.33
N ALA A 98 17.70 6.43 -18.14
CA ALA A 98 17.68 6.75 -19.57
C ALA A 98 16.53 6.07 -20.34
N GLU A 99 16.23 4.81 -20.00
CA GLU A 99 15.14 4.06 -20.62
C GLU A 99 13.77 4.53 -20.10
N LEU A 100 13.66 4.83 -18.81
CA LEU A 100 12.44 5.42 -18.26
C LEU A 100 12.10 6.76 -18.91
N GLU A 101 13.10 7.63 -19.11
CA GLU A 101 12.93 8.91 -19.81
C GLU A 101 12.53 8.73 -21.26
N ARG A 102 13.14 7.77 -21.98
CA ARG A 102 12.75 7.43 -23.35
C ARG A 102 11.27 7.00 -23.41
N ARG A 103 10.83 6.15 -22.48
CA ARG A 103 9.42 5.70 -22.37
C ARG A 103 8.46 6.81 -21.99
N GLU A 104 8.87 7.71 -21.09
CA GLU A 104 8.07 8.87 -20.69
C GLU A 104 7.83 9.79 -21.89
N ARG A 105 8.88 10.08 -22.67
CA ARG A 105 8.78 10.85 -23.91
C ARG A 105 7.87 10.17 -24.94
N GLN A 106 7.97 8.85 -25.10
CA GLN A 106 7.13 8.10 -26.04
C GLN A 106 5.65 8.06 -25.64
N ARG A 107 5.35 8.01 -24.35
CA ARG A 107 3.95 8.01 -23.88
C ARG A 107 3.26 9.35 -24.10
N GLY A 108 3.97 10.46 -23.88
CA GLY A 108 3.45 11.82 -24.10
C GLY A 108 2.32 12.27 -23.16
N ASP A 109 1.82 11.40 -22.28
CA ASP A 109 0.69 11.64 -21.36
C ASP A 109 1.11 12.11 -19.96
N ARG A 110 2.42 12.23 -19.71
CA ARG A 110 3.00 12.53 -18.39
C ARG A 110 3.87 13.79 -18.44
N PRO A 111 3.94 14.56 -17.32
CA PRO A 111 4.91 15.63 -17.20
C PRO A 111 6.34 15.08 -17.36
N VAL A 112 7.13 15.72 -18.22
CA VAL A 112 8.53 15.37 -18.44
C VAL A 112 9.31 15.50 -17.12
N GLY A 113 10.15 14.51 -16.83
CA GLY A 113 10.97 14.42 -15.62
C GLY A 113 10.29 13.75 -14.43
N LEU A 114 9.04 13.27 -14.57
CA LEU A 114 8.33 12.56 -13.50
C LEU A 114 9.04 11.26 -13.13
N ALA A 115 9.43 10.46 -14.13
CA ALA A 115 10.15 9.22 -13.96
C ALA A 115 11.48 9.41 -13.22
N ALA A 116 12.29 10.38 -13.64
CA ALA A 116 13.56 10.71 -13.00
C ALA A 116 13.38 11.13 -11.53
N ARG A 117 12.31 11.89 -11.22
CA ARG A 117 11.98 12.26 -9.83
C ARG A 117 11.59 11.06 -8.99
N GLN A 118 10.79 10.15 -9.53
CA GLN A 118 10.34 8.95 -8.82
C GLN A 118 11.49 7.98 -8.58
N LEU A 119 12.38 7.80 -9.55
CA LEU A 119 13.51 6.87 -9.46
C LEU A 119 14.42 7.16 -8.26
N ARG A 120 14.63 8.44 -7.92
CA ARG A 120 15.47 8.86 -6.78
C ARG A 120 15.00 8.34 -5.42
N VAL A 121 13.71 8.10 -5.28
CA VAL A 121 13.08 7.81 -3.98
C VAL A 121 12.41 6.44 -3.93
N ALA A 122 11.90 5.93 -5.06
CA ALA A 122 11.06 4.73 -5.11
C ALA A 122 11.76 3.47 -4.58
N HIS A 123 13.08 3.35 -4.78
CA HIS A 123 13.87 2.19 -4.38
C HIS A 123 14.85 2.49 -3.23
N ALA A 124 14.75 3.67 -2.59
CA ALA A 124 15.73 4.12 -1.57
C ALA A 124 15.85 3.17 -0.36
N HIS A 125 14.82 2.37 -0.07
CA HIS A 125 14.83 1.37 0.99
C HIS A 125 15.65 0.11 0.64
N GLY A 126 15.83 -0.21 -0.65
CA GLY A 126 16.75 -1.22 -1.16
C GLY A 126 16.44 -2.69 -0.85
N ILE A 127 15.31 -3.01 -0.22
CA ILE A 127 14.95 -4.38 0.18
C ILE A 127 13.69 -4.84 -0.55
N TYR A 128 13.79 -5.99 -1.21
CA TYR A 128 12.72 -6.69 -1.91
C TYR A 128 12.81 -8.21 -1.68
N ASP A 129 11.70 -8.90 -1.90
CA ASP A 129 11.64 -10.36 -1.97
C ASP A 129 12.01 -10.87 -3.35
N VAL A 130 11.54 -10.16 -4.39
CA VAL A 130 11.84 -10.46 -5.80
C VAL A 130 12.28 -9.18 -6.51
N GLY A 131 13.42 -9.22 -7.19
CA GLY A 131 13.88 -8.16 -8.08
C GLY A 131 13.51 -8.47 -9.53
N CYS A 132 13.09 -7.44 -10.26
CA CYS A 132 12.64 -7.50 -11.64
C CYS A 132 13.34 -6.39 -12.42
N ASP A 133 14.01 -6.71 -13.52
CA ASP A 133 14.63 -5.70 -14.41
C ASP A 133 13.85 -5.62 -15.73
N THR A 134 13.44 -4.41 -16.09
CA THR A 134 12.70 -4.09 -17.30
C THR A 134 13.49 -3.21 -18.27
N SER A 135 14.82 -3.17 -18.12
CA SER A 135 15.77 -2.36 -18.92
C SER A 135 15.73 -2.62 -20.43
N ARG A 136 15.42 -3.85 -20.85
CA ARG A 136 15.46 -4.25 -22.26
C ARG A 136 14.25 -3.70 -23.03
N ALA A 137 14.51 -2.69 -23.86
CA ALA A 137 13.51 -1.91 -24.59
C ALA A 137 12.87 -2.65 -25.79
N ASP A 138 13.60 -3.59 -26.39
CA ASP A 138 13.21 -4.38 -27.57
C ASP A 138 12.21 -5.50 -27.24
N ALA A 139 12.18 -5.92 -25.97
CA ALA A 139 11.38 -7.04 -25.50
C ALA A 139 10.75 -6.74 -24.13
N LEU A 140 10.11 -5.57 -23.97
CA LEU A 140 9.41 -5.22 -22.72
C LEU A 140 8.46 -6.34 -22.28
N GLU A 141 7.76 -6.94 -23.23
CA GLU A 141 6.89 -8.10 -22.97
C GLU A 141 7.68 -9.30 -22.43
N CYS A 142 8.84 -9.64 -23.00
CA CYS A 142 9.71 -10.68 -22.47
C CYS A 142 10.20 -10.35 -21.06
N ALA A 143 10.61 -9.10 -20.80
CA ALA A 143 11.04 -8.68 -19.48
C ALA A 143 9.90 -8.83 -18.46
N LEU A 144 8.68 -8.39 -18.80
CA LEU A 144 7.50 -8.57 -17.96
C LEU A 144 7.16 -10.05 -17.74
N ASN A 145 7.30 -10.89 -18.76
CA ASN A 145 7.09 -12.34 -18.65
C ASN A 145 8.12 -13.00 -17.73
N ILE A 146 9.40 -12.63 -17.82
CA ILE A 146 10.45 -13.11 -16.91
C ILE A 146 10.13 -12.68 -15.48
N CYS A 147 9.71 -11.43 -15.28
CA CYS A 147 9.29 -10.93 -13.98
C CYS A 147 8.13 -11.75 -13.40
N ALA A 148 7.10 -12.01 -14.20
CA ALA A 148 5.96 -12.82 -13.81
C ALA A 148 6.36 -14.27 -13.47
N LEU A 149 7.27 -14.88 -14.25
CA LEU A 149 7.79 -16.22 -13.98
C LEU A 149 8.60 -16.26 -12.68
N ASN A 150 9.46 -15.27 -12.43
CA ASN A 150 10.23 -15.18 -11.19
C ASN A 150 9.31 -15.06 -9.97
N ILE A 151 8.25 -14.26 -10.06
CA ILE A 151 7.23 -14.15 -9.00
C ILE A 151 6.53 -15.51 -8.82
N LYS A 152 6.10 -16.15 -9.91
CA LYS A 152 5.42 -17.45 -9.87
C LYS A 152 6.29 -18.53 -9.20
N GLU A 153 7.58 -18.58 -9.50
CA GLU A 153 8.54 -19.51 -8.90
C GLU A 153 8.85 -19.19 -7.43
N PHE A 154 8.74 -17.91 -7.04
CA PHE A 154 8.97 -17.47 -5.67
C PHE A 154 7.79 -17.80 -4.73
N LEU A 155 6.55 -17.65 -5.21
CA LEU A 155 5.33 -17.75 -4.40
C LEU A 155 5.18 -19.07 -3.59
N PRO A 156 5.56 -20.25 -4.12
CA PRO A 156 5.51 -21.49 -3.34
C PRO A 156 6.55 -21.57 -2.21
N ARG A 157 7.70 -20.89 -2.36
CA ARG A 157 8.83 -21.01 -1.42
C ARG A 157 8.78 -19.98 -0.29
N ARG A 158 8.35 -18.74 -0.60
CA ARG A 158 8.22 -17.58 0.31
C ARG A 158 9.12 -17.66 1.56
N PRO A 159 10.45 -17.55 1.39
CA PRO A 159 11.39 -17.66 2.49
C PRO A 159 11.15 -16.56 3.53
N GLN A 160 11.41 -16.89 4.79
CA GLN A 160 11.33 -15.98 5.92
C GLN A 160 12.75 -15.60 6.37
N PRO A 161 13.00 -14.35 6.80
CA PRO A 161 12.03 -13.27 6.89
C PRO A 161 11.71 -12.60 5.53
N THR A 162 10.45 -12.18 5.34
CA THR A 162 10.03 -11.39 4.17
C THR A 162 10.74 -10.02 4.13
N ALA A 163 10.70 -9.34 3.00
CA ALA A 163 11.22 -7.99 2.86
C ALA A 163 10.54 -7.02 3.83
N PHE A 164 9.23 -7.16 4.07
CA PHE A 164 8.50 -6.33 5.02
C PHE A 164 8.99 -6.56 6.45
N GLN A 165 9.23 -7.81 6.86
CA GLN A 165 9.82 -8.10 8.17
C GLN A 165 11.23 -7.50 8.30
N ARG A 166 12.09 -7.71 7.30
CA ARG A 166 13.45 -7.14 7.27
C ARG A 166 13.44 -5.61 7.35
N LEU A 167 12.47 -4.96 6.69
CA LEU A 167 12.32 -3.50 6.73
C LEU A 167 11.82 -2.99 8.08
N LEU A 168 10.96 -3.74 8.77
CA LEU A 168 10.53 -3.42 10.13
C LEU A 168 11.70 -3.55 11.12
N ASP A 169 12.46 -4.65 11.04
CA ASP A 169 13.62 -4.88 11.92
C ASP A 169 14.69 -3.79 11.77
N LYS A 170 14.92 -3.32 10.54
CA LYS A 170 15.89 -2.27 10.24
C LYS A 170 15.50 -0.90 10.81
N ARG A 171 14.22 -0.69 11.18
CA ARG A 171 13.72 0.54 11.82
C ARG A 171 13.82 0.52 13.33
N CYS A 172 13.89 -0.66 13.94
CA CYS A 172 14.04 -0.81 15.39
C CYS A 172 15.51 -0.68 15.86
N ARG A 173 16.44 -0.51 14.92
CA ARG A 173 17.87 -0.28 15.17
C ARG A 173 18.23 1.16 14.87
#